data_AF-A0A841JQR1-F1
#
_entry.id   AF-A0A841JQR1-F1
#
_cell.length_a   1.000
_cell.length_b   1.000
_cell.length_c   1.000
_cell.angle_alpha   90.00
_cell.angle_beta   90.00
_cell.angle_gamma   90.00
#
_symmetry.space_group_name_H-M   'P 1'
#
loop_
_entity.id
_entity.type
_entity.pdbx_description
1 polymer ?
#
loop_
_entity_poly.entity_id
_entity_poly.type
_entity_poly.pdbx_seq_one_letter_code
_entity_poly.pdbx_strand_id
1 'polypeptide(L)'
;MCKLEKTSVKPNGITLLLLLFLLIRSPLVEAQQNSLKFSYLTVDDGLSHTDVKEVKQDRLRFIWIATLYGLDRYDGYQINTDQ
;
A
#
# COMPACT_ATOMS: atom_id res chain seq x y z
N MET A 1 12.97 25.11 40.86
CA MET A 1 14.11 24.30 40.39
C MET A 1 13.85 22.85 40.74
N CYS A 2 13.42 22.03 39.77
CA CYS A 2 13.18 20.59 39.96
C CYS A 2 14.50 19.84 39.78
N LYS A 3 14.93 19.09 40.78
CA LYS A 3 16.14 18.27 40.72
C LYS A 3 15.76 16.95 40.06
N LEU A 4 16.16 16.78 38.80
CA LEU A 4 16.00 15.52 38.07
C LEU A 4 16.93 14.49 38.69
N GLU A 5 16.37 13.60 39.48
CA GLU A 5 17.08 12.44 40.02
C GLU A 5 17.34 11.46 38.87
N LYS A 6 18.60 11.40 38.44
CA LYS A 6 19.06 10.40 37.48
C LYS A 6 19.22 9.09 38.23
N THR A 7 18.20 8.24 38.19
CA THR A 7 18.32 6.86 38.71
C THR A 7 19.28 6.08 37.82
N SER A 8 20.49 5.84 38.33
CA SER A 8 21.52 5.04 37.66
C SER A 8 21.11 3.57 37.67
N VAL A 9 20.61 3.09 36.54
CA VAL A 9 20.31 1.66 36.35
C VAL A 9 21.65 0.92 36.26
N LYS A 10 22.00 0.20 37.32
CA LYS A 10 23.20 -0.66 37.33
C LYS A 10 22.92 -1.87 36.43
N PRO A 11 23.76 -2.18 35.43
CA PRO A 11 23.52 -3.30 34.55
C PRO A 11 23.74 -4.60 35.31
N ASN A 12 22.64 -5.30 35.62
CA ASN A 12 22.70 -6.64 36.18
C ASN A 12 23.00 -7.64 35.05
N GLY A 13 23.59 -8.79 35.36
CA GLY A 13 23.88 -9.83 34.35
C GLY A 13 22.64 -10.24 33.55
N ILE A 14 21.47 -10.24 34.18
CA ILE A 14 20.18 -10.50 33.51
C ILE A 14 19.79 -9.37 32.55
N THR A 15 19.98 -8.12 32.95
CA THR A 15 19.73 -6.95 32.09
C THR A 15 20.63 -6.98 30.85
N LEU A 16 21.89 -7.38 31.03
CA LEU A 16 22.84 -7.54 29.93
C LEU A 16 22.47 -8.71 29.02
N LEU A 17 22.02 -9.84 29.57
CA LEU A 17 21.57 -11.01 28.82
C LEU A 17 20.32 -10.69 27.96
N LEU A 18 19.37 -9.94 28.52
CA LEU A 18 18.17 -9.49 27.81
C LEU A 18 18.51 -8.53 26.66
N LEU A 19 19.44 -7.59 26.89
CA LEU A 19 19.96 -6.69 25.86
C LEU A 19 20.69 -7.45 24.75
N LEU A 20 21.53 -8.43 25.11
CA LEU A 20 22.25 -9.27 24.15
C LEU A 20 21.28 -10.12 23.31
N PHE A 21 20.26 -10.71 23.94
CA PHE A 21 19.21 -11.45 23.24
C PHE A 21 18.42 -10.58 22.26
N LEU A 22 18.17 -9.32 22.61
CA LEU A 22 17.52 -8.32 21.73
C LEU A 22 18.40 -7.93 20.54
N LEU A 23 19.71 -7.78 20.75
CA LEU A 23 20.67 -7.43 19.68
C LEU A 23 20.97 -8.59 18.72
N ILE A 24 20.81 -9.84 19.17
CA ILE A 24 20.99 -11.03 18.31
C ILE A 24 19.81 -11.18 17.31
N ARG A 25 18.65 -10.56 17.58
CA ARG A 25 17.47 -10.61 16.71
C ARG A 25 17.52 -9.67 15.51
N SER A 26 18.52 -8.78 15.40
CA SER A 26 18.46 -7.65 14.45
C SER A 26 18.99 -7.85 13.01
N PRO A 27 19.61 -8.96 12.57
CA PRO A 27 19.95 -9.09 11.15
C PRO A 27 19.09 -10.14 10.43
N LEU A 28 17.77 -9.93 10.37
CA LEU A 28 16.91 -10.58 9.37
C LEU A 28 15.61 -9.79 9.15
N VAL A 29 15.72 -8.48 8.96
CA VAL A 29 14.60 -7.71 8.40
C VAL A 29 14.80 -7.69 6.90
N GLU A 30 14.20 -8.64 6.19
CA GLU A 30 14.02 -8.48 4.75
C GLU A 30 13.07 -7.31 4.54
N ALA A 31 13.52 -6.29 3.80
CA ALA A 31 12.61 -5.30 3.28
C ALA A 31 11.58 -6.02 2.41
N GLN A 32 10.29 -5.74 2.63
CA GLN A 32 9.22 -6.42 1.92
C GLN A 32 9.40 -6.16 0.43
N GLN A 33 9.80 -7.19 -0.33
CA GLN A 33 9.90 -7.12 -1.78
C GLN A 33 8.48 -7.03 -2.33
N ASN A 34 7.94 -5.81 -2.44
CA ASN A 34 6.57 -5.59 -2.87
C ASN A 34 6.49 -5.87 -4.37
N SER A 35 6.19 -7.11 -4.75
CA SER A 35 5.98 -7.46 -6.16
C SER A 35 4.81 -6.65 -6.68
N LEU A 36 5.04 -5.79 -7.67
CA LEU A 36 3.96 -5.07 -8.34
C LEU A 36 3.02 -6.08 -8.99
N LYS A 37 1.77 -6.12 -8.50
CA LYS A 37 0.70 -6.91 -9.10
C LYS A 37 -0.16 -5.97 -9.93
N PHE A 38 -0.35 -6.32 -11.20
CA PHE A 38 -1.22 -5.58 -12.10
C PHE A 38 -2.48 -6.40 -12.35
N SER A 39 -3.62 -5.73 -12.34
CA SER A 39 -4.86 -6.26 -12.89
C SER A 39 -5.08 -5.61 -14.25
N TYR A 40 -5.57 -6.38 -15.20
CA TYR A 40 -5.85 -5.90 -16.56
C TYR A 40 -7.36 -5.76 -16.71
N LEU A 41 -7.79 -4.65 -17.29
CA LEU A 41 -9.15 -4.44 -17.75
C LEU A 41 -9.08 -4.41 -19.28
N THR A 42 -9.86 -5.26 -19.92
CA THR A 42 -9.86 -5.48 -21.36
C THR A 42 -11.25 -5.25 -21.93
N VAL A 43 -11.36 -5.30 -23.26
CA VAL A 43 -12.67 -5.25 -23.95
C VAL A 43 -13.58 -6.41 -23.53
N ASP A 44 -13.02 -7.57 -23.20
CA ASP A 44 -13.77 -8.74 -22.72
C ASP A 44 -14.36 -8.52 -21.32
N ASP A 45 -13.79 -7.59 -20.54
CA ASP A 45 -14.28 -7.18 -19.22
C ASP A 45 -15.34 -6.06 -19.32
N GLY A 46 -15.64 -5.57 -20.52
CA GLY A 46 -16.63 -4.52 -20.79
C GLY A 46 -16.05 -3.14 -21.09
N LEU A 47 -14.73 -3.00 -21.28
CA LEU A 47 -14.13 -1.75 -21.74
C LEU A 47 -14.54 -1.45 -23.19
N SER A 48 -14.98 -0.23 -23.49
CA SER A 48 -15.45 0.18 -24.82
C SER A 48 -14.38 0.09 -25.90
N HIS A 49 -13.11 0.38 -25.55
CA HIS A 49 -11.97 0.26 -26.46
C HIS A 49 -10.65 0.18 -25.68
N THR A 50 -9.66 -0.51 -26.23
CA THR A 50 -8.33 -0.67 -25.60
C THR A 50 -7.53 0.64 -25.53
N ASP A 51 -7.83 1.61 -26.40
CA ASP A 51 -7.15 2.91 -26.42
C ASP A 51 -7.75 3.87 -25.39
N VAL A 52 -7.19 3.84 -24.18
CA VAL A 52 -7.51 4.77 -23.09
C VAL A 52 -6.87 6.14 -23.35
N LYS A 53 -7.67 7.21 -23.26
CA LYS A 53 -7.23 8.61 -23.40
C LYS A 53 -7.11 9.32 -22.07
N GLU A 54 -8.02 9.06 -21.14
CA GLU A 54 -8.03 9.70 -19.81
C GLU A 54 -8.62 8.75 -18.77
N VAL A 55 -8.13 8.84 -17.52
CA VAL A 55 -8.67 8.12 -16.36
C VAL A 55 -8.86 9.10 -15.21
N LYS A 56 -10.06 9.10 -14.59
CA LYS A 56 -10.39 10.00 -13.49
C LYS A 56 -11.28 9.34 -12.46
N GLN A 57 -11.02 9.56 -11.18
CA GLN A 57 -11.90 9.10 -10.11
C GLN A 57 -12.84 10.24 -9.66
N ASP A 58 -14.11 9.93 -9.45
CA ASP A 58 -15.08 10.89 -8.91
C ASP A 58 -15.17 10.82 -7.37
N ARG A 59 -16.03 11.67 -6.79
CA ARG A 59 -16.25 11.74 -5.34
C ARG A 59 -16.99 10.52 -4.78
N LEU A 60 -17.70 9.78 -5.63
CA LEU A 60 -18.41 8.54 -5.29
C LEU A 60 -17.52 7.30 -5.41
N ARG A 61 -16.24 7.50 -5.77
CA ARG A 61 -15.20 6.48 -5.96
C ARG A 61 -15.33 5.63 -7.22
N PHE A 62 -16.18 6.03 -8.17
CA PHE A 62 -16.14 5.43 -9.50
C PHE A 62 -14.92 5.89 -10.28
N ILE A 63 -14.35 4.98 -11.06
CA ILE A 63 -13.27 5.27 -11.99
C ILE A 63 -13.88 5.45 -13.38
N TRP A 64 -13.73 6.63 -13.94
CA TRP A 64 -14.13 6.97 -15.29
C TRP A 64 -12.94 6.81 -16.23
N ILE A 65 -13.15 6.09 -17.33
CA ILE A 65 -12.14 5.74 -18.31
C ILE A 65 -12.67 6.23 -19.66
N ALA A 66 -12.06 7.31 -20.17
CA ALA A 66 -12.37 7.81 -21.50
C ALA A 66 -11.56 7.01 -22.51
N THR A 67 -12.24 6.25 -23.37
CA THR A 67 -11.61 5.46 -24.44
C THR A 67 -11.84 6.14 -25.79
N LEU A 68 -11.28 5.58 -26.86
CA LEU A 68 -11.52 6.08 -28.22
C LEU A 68 -13.00 6.05 -28.63
N TYR A 69 -13.78 5.09 -28.12
CA TYR A 69 -15.16 4.84 -28.59
C TYR A 69 -16.25 5.11 -27.55
N GLY A 70 -15.91 5.40 -26.31
CA GLY A 70 -16.90 5.61 -25.27
C GLY A 70 -16.33 6.03 -23.94
N LEU A 71 -17.23 6.35 -23.01
CA LEU A 71 -16.92 6.64 -21.63
C LEU A 71 -17.34 5.47 -20.76
N ASP A 72 -16.36 4.84 -20.11
CA ASP A 72 -16.60 3.67 -19.27
C ASP A 72 -16.50 4.04 -17.79
N ARG A 73 -17.43 3.55 -16.97
CA ARG A 73 -17.44 3.71 -15.52
C ARG A 73 -17.17 2.37 -14.85
N TYR A 74 -16.12 2.31 -14.03
CA TYR A 74 -15.72 1.14 -13.26
C TYR A 74 -15.97 1.33 -11.77
N ASP A 75 -16.63 0.36 -11.14
CA ASP A 75 -16.99 0.38 -9.71
C ASP A 75 -16.04 -0.42 -8.80
N GLY A 76 -15.04 -1.09 -9.38
CA GLY A 76 -14.15 -2.01 -8.69
C GLY A 76 -14.42 -3.50 -8.97
N TYR A 77 -15.52 -3.81 -9.64
CA TYR A 77 -15.93 -5.16 -10.01
C TYR A 77 -16.43 -5.26 -11.45
N GLN A 78 -17.17 -4.26 -11.94
CA GLN A 78 -17.80 -4.25 -13.26
C GLN A 78 -17.60 -2.91 -13.95
N ILE A 79 -17.58 -2.97 -15.29
CA ILE A 79 -17.55 -1.81 -16.17
C ILE A 79 -18.96 -1.58 -16.72
N ASN A 80 -19.43 -0.34 -16.61
CA ASN A 80 -20.63 0.14 -17.26
C ASN A 80 -20.23 1.17 -18.32
N THR A 81 -20.53 0.86 -19.57
CA THR A 81 -20.36 1.80 -20.67
C THR A 81 -21.55 2.74 -20.76
N ASP A 82 -21.29 4.05 -20.69
CA ASP A 82 -22.24 5.06 -21.09
C ASP A 82 -22.01 5.33 -22.59
N GLN A 83 -22.91 4.81 -23.45
CA GLN A 83 -22.88 5.02 -24.90
C GLN A 83 -23.28 6.45 -25.28
#